data_AF-A0A1Y1MAD8-F1
#
_entry.id   AF-A0A1Y1MAD8-F1
#
_cell.length_a   1.000
_cell.length_b   1.000
_cell.length_c   1.000
_cell.angle_alpha   90.00
_cell.angle_beta   90.00
_cell.angle_gamma   90.00
#
_symmetry.space_group_name_H-M   'P 1'
#
loop_
_entity.id
_entity.type
_entity.pdbx_description
1 polymer ?
#
loop_
_entity_poly.entity_id
_entity_poly.type
_entity_poly.pdbx_seq_one_letter_code
_entity_poly.pdbx_strand_id
1 'polypeptide(L)'
;LNMMMKVCVLIFLFSSLTLTKNVPSEVTDIWNSLVDPFVESCSNEFNIDHEIARNFVRFGQMANERPFHCFVQCLYVNLKFLTPQGDFDYDMVVTKAHYMPPHIAEKCISETK
;
A
#
# COMPACT_ATOMS: atom_id res chain seq x y z
N LEU A 1 2.31 20.47 -41.54
CA LEU A 1 2.92 20.40 -40.18
C LEU A 1 4.45 20.44 -40.35
N ASN A 2 5.11 21.54 -39.99
CA ASN A 2 6.58 21.67 -40.09
C ASN A 2 7.29 20.62 -39.22
N MET A 3 8.46 20.15 -39.65
CA MET A 3 9.25 19.12 -38.97
C MET A 3 9.55 19.47 -37.50
N MET A 4 9.84 20.74 -37.21
CA MET A 4 9.98 21.27 -35.84
C MET A 4 8.71 21.11 -34.99
N MET A 5 7.53 21.30 -35.58
CA MET A 5 6.26 21.21 -34.86
C MET A 5 5.93 19.76 -34.47
N LYS A 6 6.35 18.78 -35.30
CA LYS A 6 6.23 17.35 -34.96
C LYS A 6 7.16 16.96 -33.81
N VAL A 7 8.39 17.49 -33.80
CA VAL A 7 9.39 17.22 -32.75
C VAL A 7 8.95 17.81 -31.42
N CYS A 8 8.45 19.05 -31.39
CA CYS A 8 7.92 19.66 -30.16
C CYS A 8 6.73 18.90 -29.58
N VAL A 9 5.81 18.42 -30.43
CA VAL A 9 4.65 17.63 -29.97
C VAL A 9 5.08 16.29 -29.38
N LEU A 10 6.07 15.62 -29.97
CA LEU A 10 6.61 14.37 -29.42
C LEU A 10 7.30 14.60 -28.07
N ILE A 11 8.11 15.66 -27.93
CA ILE A 11 8.79 15.99 -26.66
C ILE A 11 7.76 16.28 -25.55
N PHE A 12 6.68 17.00 -25.86
CA PHE A 12 5.60 17.25 -24.91
C PHE A 12 4.90 15.94 -24.48
N LEU A 13 4.64 15.01 -25.41
CA LEU A 13 4.02 13.72 -25.12
C LEU A 13 4.92 12.76 -24.31
N PHE A 14 6.26 12.87 -24.44
CA PHE A 14 7.20 12.09 -23.62
C PHE A 14 7.50 12.75 -22.27
N SER A 15 7.35 14.08 -22.13
CA SER A 15 7.54 14.77 -20.86
C SER A 15 6.45 14.48 -19.81
N SER A 16 5.32 13.90 -20.24
CA SER A 16 4.26 13.37 -19.38
C SER A 16 4.54 11.95 -18.86
N LEU A 17 5.77 11.43 -19.00
CA LEU A 17 6.24 10.27 -18.23
C LEU A 17 6.26 10.66 -16.75
N THR A 18 5.11 10.41 -16.14
CA THR A 18 4.72 10.77 -14.78
C THR A 18 5.80 10.45 -13.77
N LEU A 19 6.10 11.42 -12.91
CA LEU A 19 6.77 11.20 -11.63
C LEU A 19 5.91 10.24 -10.80
N THR A 20 6.18 8.95 -10.87
CA THR A 20 5.56 7.95 -10.01
C THR A 20 6.06 8.20 -8.60
N LYS A 21 5.19 8.70 -7.73
CA LYS A 21 5.46 8.81 -6.29
C LYS A 21 5.43 7.40 -5.70
N ASN A 22 6.51 6.65 -5.90
CA ASN A 22 6.71 5.37 -5.23
C ASN A 22 6.85 5.62 -3.73
N VAL A 23 6.32 4.69 -2.93
CA VAL A 23 6.55 4.70 -1.49
C VAL A 23 8.06 4.51 -1.25
N PRO A 24 8.67 5.26 -0.29
CA PRO A 24 10.09 5.11 0.03
C PRO A 24 10.47 3.65 0.33
N SER A 25 11.66 3.23 -0.11
CA SER A 25 12.09 1.82 0.02
C SER A 25 12.12 1.34 1.48
N GLU A 26 12.52 2.21 2.41
CA GLU A 26 12.52 1.91 3.85
C GLU A 26 11.13 1.50 4.35
N VAL A 27 10.08 2.23 3.95
CA VAL A 27 8.69 1.91 4.30
C VAL A 27 8.29 0.56 3.71
N THR A 28 8.64 0.30 2.44
CA THR A 28 8.29 -0.96 1.79
C THR A 28 9.03 -2.14 2.39
N ASP A 29 10.28 -1.97 2.81
CA ASP A 29 11.11 -3.03 3.38
C ASP A 29 10.57 -3.42 4.77
N ILE A 30 10.20 -2.44 5.60
CA ILE A 30 9.57 -2.68 6.90
C ILE A 30 8.22 -3.39 6.70
N TRP A 31 7.38 -2.87 5.81
CA TRP A 31 6.08 -3.48 5.52
C TRP A 31 6.24 -4.94 5.06
N ASN A 32 7.11 -5.18 4.09
CA ASN A 32 7.36 -6.52 3.55
C ASN A 32 7.84 -7.47 4.64
N SER A 33 8.77 -7.03 5.49
CA SER A 33 9.24 -7.85 6.62
C SER A 33 8.15 -8.17 7.63
N LEU A 34 7.18 -7.27 7.86
CA LEU A 34 6.07 -7.51 8.77
C LEU A 34 5.10 -8.54 8.20
N VAL A 35 4.78 -8.43 6.90
CA VAL A 35 3.75 -9.27 6.26
C VAL A 35 4.27 -10.58 5.70
N ASP A 36 5.58 -10.75 5.52
CA ASP A 36 6.21 -11.96 4.94
C ASP A 36 5.63 -13.28 5.50
N PRO A 37 5.41 -13.43 6.83
CA PRO A 37 4.87 -14.67 7.38
C PRO A 37 3.40 -14.96 7.00
N PHE A 38 2.66 -13.97 6.50
CA PHE A 38 1.20 -14.01 6.34
C PHE A 38 0.73 -13.71 4.92
N VAL A 39 1.55 -13.04 4.11
CA VAL A 39 1.15 -12.53 2.80
C VAL A 39 0.70 -13.63 1.85
N GLU A 40 1.38 -14.78 1.86
CA GLU A 40 1.03 -15.91 1.01
C GLU A 40 -0.27 -16.58 1.45
N SER A 41 -0.45 -16.83 2.74
CA SER A 41 -1.70 -17.44 3.25
C SER A 41 -2.90 -16.52 3.01
N CYS A 42 -2.76 -15.22 3.30
CA CYS A 42 -3.83 -14.26 3.08
C CYS A 42 -4.12 -14.05 1.59
N SER A 43 -3.10 -14.03 0.72
CA SER A 43 -3.33 -13.88 -0.73
C SER A 43 -4.07 -15.08 -1.30
N ASN A 44 -3.70 -16.29 -0.87
CA ASN A 44 -4.33 -17.54 -1.31
C ASN A 44 -5.80 -17.62 -0.88
N GLU A 45 -6.13 -17.19 0.34
CA GLU A 45 -7.51 -17.22 0.85
C GLU A 45 -8.47 -16.39 0.00
N PHE A 46 -8.03 -15.23 -0.50
CA PHE A 46 -8.85 -14.31 -1.29
C PHE A 46 -8.51 -14.30 -2.78
N ASN A 47 -7.71 -15.25 -3.24
CA ASN A 47 -7.33 -15.43 -4.64
C ASN A 47 -6.67 -14.17 -5.25
N ILE A 48 -5.84 -13.49 -4.45
CA ILE A 48 -5.07 -12.32 -4.87
C ILE A 48 -3.78 -12.81 -5.53
N ASP A 49 -3.46 -12.24 -6.69
CA ASP A 49 -2.20 -12.49 -7.36
C ASP A 49 -1.01 -12.18 -6.43
N HIS A 50 -0.04 -13.09 -6.38
CA HIS A 50 1.09 -13.00 -5.46
C HIS A 50 1.98 -11.79 -5.71
N GLU A 51 2.13 -11.36 -6.97
CA GLU A 51 2.92 -10.19 -7.30
C GLU A 51 2.22 -8.91 -6.83
N ILE A 52 0.89 -8.84 -7.01
CA ILE A 52 0.07 -7.75 -6.46
C ILE A 52 0.16 -7.75 -4.93
N ALA A 53 -0.04 -8.90 -4.29
CA ALA A 53 -0.03 -9.04 -2.83
C ALA A 53 1.29 -8.59 -2.18
N ARG A 54 2.44 -8.81 -2.84
CA ARG A 54 3.75 -8.38 -2.33
C ARG A 54 4.09 -6.93 -2.64
N ASN A 55 3.53 -6.34 -3.69
CA ASN A 55 3.99 -5.03 -4.18
C ASN A 55 2.97 -3.89 -4.03
N PHE A 56 1.76 -4.15 -3.54
CA PHE A 56 0.70 -3.13 -3.49
C PHE A 56 1.10 -1.87 -2.69
N VAL A 57 1.84 -2.02 -1.59
CA VAL A 57 2.37 -0.87 -0.82
C VAL A 57 3.43 -0.11 -1.60
N ARG A 58 4.35 -0.81 -2.27
CA ARG A 58 5.41 -0.18 -3.09
C ARG A 58 4.84 0.73 -4.16
N PHE A 59 3.79 0.28 -4.84
CA PHE A 59 3.15 1.05 -5.90
C PHE A 59 2.06 2.02 -5.39
N GLY A 60 1.74 1.99 -4.09
CA GLY A 60 0.62 2.76 -3.54
C GLY A 60 -0.72 2.39 -4.17
N GLN A 61 -0.85 1.17 -4.70
CA GLN A 61 -2.04 0.71 -5.41
C GLN A 61 -2.91 -0.09 -4.45
N MET A 62 -3.97 0.51 -3.94
CA MET A 62 -5.02 -0.21 -3.23
C MET A 62 -6.19 -0.42 -4.18
N ALA A 63 -6.43 -1.67 -4.57
CA ALA A 63 -7.58 -2.02 -5.39
C ALA A 63 -8.87 -1.86 -4.56
N ASN A 64 -9.84 -1.11 -5.08
CA ASN A 64 -11.13 -0.90 -4.43
C ASN A 64 -12.10 -2.06 -4.73
N GLU A 65 -11.65 -3.28 -4.41
CA GLU A 65 -12.39 -4.51 -4.65
C GLU A 65 -12.50 -5.30 -3.35
N ARG A 66 -13.67 -5.92 -3.14
CA ARG A 66 -13.94 -6.67 -1.90
C ARG A 66 -12.86 -7.72 -1.58
N PRO A 67 -12.40 -8.58 -2.52
CA PRO A 67 -11.37 -9.56 -2.23
C PRO A 67 -10.07 -8.92 -1.72
N PHE A 68 -9.68 -7.80 -2.32
CA PHE A 68 -8.48 -7.08 -1.91
C PHE A 68 -8.62 -6.47 -0.50
N HIS A 69 -9.79 -5.90 -0.17
CA HIS A 69 -10.07 -5.42 1.18
C HIS A 69 -10.00 -6.56 2.22
N CYS A 70 -10.55 -7.73 1.90
CA CYS A 70 -10.48 -8.91 2.77
C CYS A 70 -9.04 -9.42 2.95
N PHE A 71 -8.23 -9.41 1.88
CA PHE A 71 -6.80 -9.70 1.95
C PHE A 71 -6.05 -8.75 2.90
N VAL A 72 -6.26 -7.44 2.77
CA VAL A 72 -5.65 -6.44 3.66
C VAL A 72 -6.11 -6.62 5.11
N GLN A 73 -7.40 -6.91 5.31
CA GLN A 73 -7.94 -7.21 6.63
C GLN A 73 -7.26 -8.45 7.25
N CYS A 74 -7.06 -9.53 6.48
CA CYS A 74 -6.36 -10.73 6.94
C CYS A 74 -4.93 -10.41 7.43
N LEU A 75 -4.21 -9.54 6.72
CA LEU A 75 -2.89 -9.08 7.17
C LEU A 75 -2.99 -8.33 8.50
N TYR A 76 -3.90 -7.38 8.63
CA TYR A 76 -4.06 -6.60 9.87
C TYR A 76 -4.46 -7.45 11.07
N VAL A 77 -5.31 -8.47 10.89
CA VAL A 77 -5.67 -9.42 11.94
C VAL A 77 -4.46 -10.24 12.39
N ASN A 78 -3.65 -10.76 11.45
CA ASN A 78 -2.46 -11.56 11.77
C ASN A 78 -1.35 -10.71 12.41
N LEU A 79 -1.21 -9.46 11.98
CA LEU A 79 -0.29 -8.49 12.58
C LEU A 79 -0.74 -7.99 13.96
N LYS A 80 -1.96 -8.30 14.39
CA LYS A 80 -2.59 -7.79 15.62
C LYS A 80 -2.75 -6.27 15.61
N PHE A 81 -3.04 -5.71 14.44
CA PHE A 81 -3.36 -4.29 14.29
C PHE A 81 -4.81 -3.99 14.63
N LEU A 82 -5.65 -5.01 14.78
CA LEU A 82 -7.05 -4.87 15.17
C LEU A 82 -7.28 -5.44 16.56
N THR A 83 -8.05 -4.71 17.36
CA THR A 83 -8.64 -5.15 18.62
C THR A 83 -9.67 -6.27 18.36
N PRO A 84 -10.11 -7.02 19.40
CA PRO A 84 -11.18 -8.00 19.27
C PRO A 84 -12.51 -7.43 18.74
N GLN A 85 -12.73 -6.12 18.87
CA GLN A 85 -13.91 -5.40 18.40
C GLN A 85 -13.81 -5.01 16.92
N GLY A 86 -12.63 -5.19 16.30
CA GLY A 86 -12.38 -4.83 14.90
C GLY A 86 -11.83 -3.42 14.70
N ASP A 87 -11.70 -2.62 15.77
CA ASP A 87 -11.05 -1.31 15.72
C ASP A 87 -9.53 -1.44 15.65
N PHE A 88 -8.85 -0.47 15.06
CA PHE A 88 -7.39 -0.43 15.07
C PHE A 88 -6.83 -0.28 16.49
N ASP A 89 -5.87 -1.14 16.83
CA ASP A 89 -5.06 -1.06 18.04
C ASP A 89 -3.91 -0.07 17.81
N TYR A 90 -4.06 1.15 18.33
CA TYR A 90 -3.11 2.24 18.16
C TYR A 90 -1.69 1.83 18.57
N ASP A 91 -1.53 1.25 19.76
CA ASP A 91 -0.23 0.91 20.33
C ASP A 91 0.48 -0.14 19.46
N MET A 92 -0.27 -1.14 18.98
CA MET A 92 0.27 -2.16 18.10
C MET A 92 0.67 -1.60 16.73
N VAL A 93 -0.11 -0.67 16.16
CA VAL A 93 0.20 0.00 14.90
C VAL A 93 1.48 0.83 15.04
N VAL A 94 1.57 1.74 16.01
CA VAL A 94 2.76 2.61 16.16
C VAL A 94 4.02 1.84 16.54
N THR A 95 3.89 0.74 17.28
CA THR A 95 5.03 -0.10 17.69
C THR A 95 5.61 -0.89 16.51
N LYS A 96 4.76 -1.49 15.68
CA LYS A 96 5.20 -2.37 14.59
C LYS A 96 5.45 -1.59 13.30
N ALA A 97 4.54 -0.70 12.91
CA ALA A 97 4.64 0.13 11.72
C ALA A 97 5.40 1.43 12.03
N HIS A 98 6.63 1.31 12.54
CA HIS A 98 7.47 2.44 12.98
C HIS A 98 7.83 3.45 11.87
N TYR A 99 7.57 3.10 10.60
CA TYR A 99 7.63 4.04 9.48
C TYR A 99 6.50 5.09 9.50
N MET A 100 5.45 4.87 10.29
CA MET A 100 4.32 5.78 10.43
C MET A 100 4.49 6.62 11.70
N PRO A 101 4.67 7.95 11.57
CA PRO A 101 4.69 8.83 12.73
C PRO A 101 3.39 8.74 13.55
N PRO A 102 3.43 8.88 14.89
CA PRO A 102 2.25 8.75 15.76
C PRO A 102 1.03 9.59 15.33
N HIS A 103 1.27 10.83 14.85
CA HIS A 103 0.19 11.72 14.39
C HIS A 103 -0.50 11.24 13.10
N ILE A 104 0.22 10.51 12.24
CA ILE A 104 -0.36 9.90 11.03
C ILE A 104 -1.20 8.69 11.45
N ALA A 105 -0.71 7.85 12.36
CA ALA A 105 -1.48 6.72 12.87
C ALA A 105 -2.78 7.18 13.55
N GLU A 106 -2.72 8.20 14.40
CA GLU A 106 -3.90 8.79 15.04
C GLU A 106 -4.91 9.29 14.02
N LYS A 107 -4.44 10.05 13.00
CA LYS A 107 -5.29 10.52 11.92
C LYS A 107 -5.97 9.37 11.18
N CYS A 108 -5.21 8.36 10.74
CA CYS A 108 -5.74 7.22 10.01
C CYS A 108 -6.79 6.44 10.81
N ILE A 109 -6.57 6.25 12.12
CA ILE A 109 -7.53 5.56 13.00
C ILE A 109 -8.78 6.40 13.24
N SER A 110 -8.64 7.73 13.31
CA SER A 110 -9.81 8.61 13.46
C SER A 110 -10.76 8.58 12.26
N GLU A 111 -10.24 8.32 11.05
CA GLU A 111 -11.01 8.27 9.80
C GLU A 111 -11.80 6.95 9.63
N THR A 112 -11.61 5.95 10.51
CA THR A 112 -12.36 4.68 10.46
C THR A 112 -13.61 4.66 11.34
N LYS A 113 -13.87 5.75 12.08
CA LYS A 113 -15.05 5.92 12.96
C LYS A 113 -16.11 6.77 12.28
#